data_AF-A0A958DP45-F1
#
_entry.id   AF-A0A958DP45-F1
#
_cell.length_a   1.000
_cell.length_b   1.000
_cell.length_c   1.000
_cell.angle_alpha   90.00
_cell.angle_beta   90.00
_cell.angle_gamma   90.00
#
_symmetry.space_group_name_H-M   'P 1'
#
loop_
_entity.id
_entity.type
_entity.pdbx_description
1 polymer ?
#
loop_
_entity_poly.entity_id
_entity_poly.type
_entity_poly.pdbx_seq_one_letter_code
_entity_poly.pdbx_strand_id
1 'polypeptide(L)'
;MIDSITLFADALETAHIPRLLRNGKIISNTENDIRIFQGYLGNLRVRLNGSKIVIDGSLAEFQFGSNIHTLNFETLKTILLEIGKILGVPIKLFKIIRFEIGANLIMKNSVHLYNKLFGEMSRYDKTIYPNFQGVLYSNTLSSLQFYDKIRQLKRKKKLDLSGLEYENLLRFEKKIQKKSP
;
A
#
# COMPACT_ATOMS: atom_id res chain seq x y z
N MET A 1 -10.64 -6.13 -3.93
CA MET A 1 -10.38 -5.74 -2.53
C MET A 1 -9.25 -4.72 -2.54
N ILE A 2 -9.44 -3.52 -1.97
CA ILE A 2 -8.40 -2.47 -1.94
C ILE A 2 -7.45 -2.76 -0.76
N ASP A 3 -6.15 -2.84 -1.02
CA ASP A 3 -5.11 -3.20 -0.04
C ASP A 3 -4.39 -1.96 0.50
N SER A 4 -3.94 -1.09 -0.40
CA SER A 4 -3.23 0.15 -0.07
C SER A 4 -3.64 1.31 -0.97
N ILE A 5 -3.49 2.52 -0.45
CA ILE A 5 -3.73 3.76 -1.20
C ILE A 5 -2.55 4.72 -1.02
N THR A 6 -2.35 5.58 -2.00
CA THR A 6 -1.61 6.81 -1.82
C THR A 6 -2.48 8.00 -2.14
N LEU A 7 -2.59 8.90 -1.16
CA LEU A 7 -3.28 10.17 -1.29
C LEU A 7 -2.26 11.29 -1.48
N PHE A 8 -2.62 12.25 -2.32
CA PHE A 8 -1.89 13.50 -2.49
C PHE A 8 -2.85 14.67 -2.30
N ALA A 9 -2.46 15.66 -1.52
CA ALA A 9 -3.17 16.94 -1.45
C ALA A 9 -2.19 18.11 -1.54
N ASP A 10 -2.71 19.23 -2.04
CA ASP A 10 -2.08 20.54 -1.92
C ASP A 10 -2.96 21.36 -0.97
N ALA A 11 -2.42 21.68 0.20
CA ALA A 11 -3.14 22.33 1.28
C ALA A 11 -2.42 23.62 1.69
N LEU A 12 -3.17 24.74 1.73
CA LEU A 12 -2.63 26.06 2.03
C LEU A 12 -1.99 26.16 3.42
N GLU A 13 -2.48 25.39 4.39
CA GLU A 13 -1.97 25.36 5.76
C GLU A 13 -1.66 23.93 6.20
N THR A 14 -0.38 23.65 6.44
CA THR A 14 0.13 22.34 6.88
C THR A 14 0.96 22.41 8.17
N ALA A 15 1.20 23.62 8.69
CA ALA A 15 2.08 23.87 9.84
C ALA A 15 1.61 23.16 11.12
N HIS A 16 0.31 22.89 11.24
CA HIS A 16 -0.25 22.16 12.36
C HIS A 16 -0.16 20.64 12.24
N ILE A 17 0.13 20.09 11.06
CA ILE A 17 0.10 18.63 10.85
C ILE A 17 1.22 17.90 11.61
N PRO A 18 2.48 18.39 11.68
CA PRO A 18 3.57 17.69 12.37
C PRO A 18 3.26 17.26 13.81
N ARG A 19 2.54 18.10 14.58
CA ARG A 19 2.14 17.80 15.98
C ARG A 19 1.11 16.69 16.11
N LEU A 20 0.44 16.30 15.03
CA LEU A 20 -0.54 15.21 15.00
C LEU A 20 0.10 13.85 14.70
N LEU A 21 1.36 13.83 14.28
CA LEU A 21 2.03 12.64 13.74
C LEU A 21 3.00 12.04 14.76
N ARG A 22 3.00 10.71 14.84
CA ARG A 22 3.97 9.96 15.63
C ARG A 22 5.29 9.80 14.87
N ASN A 23 6.39 9.66 15.62
CA ASN A 23 7.73 9.40 15.08
C ASN A 23 8.14 10.38 13.97
N GLY A 24 7.82 11.67 14.19
CA GLY A 24 8.13 12.77 13.27
C GLY A 24 9.62 12.97 13.10
N LYS A 25 10.07 13.13 11.85
CA LYS A 25 11.46 13.45 11.51
C LYS A 25 11.55 14.30 10.26
N ILE A 26 12.61 15.08 10.16
CA ILE A 26 12.96 15.82 8.95
C ILE A 26 13.87 14.94 8.10
N ILE A 27 13.54 14.82 6.82
CA ILE A 27 14.32 14.16 5.79
C ILE A 27 14.75 15.26 4.82
N SER A 28 16.02 15.63 4.85
CA SER A 28 16.61 16.56 3.88
C SER A 28 17.13 15.77 2.68
N ASN A 29 16.90 16.30 1.48
CA ASN A 29 17.68 15.90 0.31
C ASN A 29 18.80 16.94 0.11
N THR A 30 20.04 16.52 0.28
CA THR A 30 21.25 17.38 0.22
C THR A 30 21.47 18.04 -1.14
N GLU A 31 20.87 17.53 -2.21
CA GLU A 31 21.07 18.07 -3.56
C GLU A 31 20.18 19.30 -3.87
N ASN A 32 19.03 19.45 -3.20
CA ASN A 32 18.04 20.49 -3.54
C ASN A 32 17.54 21.32 -2.32
N ASP A 33 18.15 21.16 -1.15
CA ASP A 33 17.71 21.75 0.14
C ASP A 33 16.21 21.56 0.46
N ILE A 34 15.60 20.50 -0.11
CA ILE A 34 14.20 20.17 0.14
C ILE A 34 14.09 19.51 1.50
N ARG A 35 13.39 20.17 2.42
CA ARG A 35 13.08 19.66 3.76
C ARG A 35 11.71 18.99 3.75
N ILE A 36 11.71 17.66 3.78
CA ILE A 36 10.48 16.87 3.88
C ILE A 36 10.29 16.48 5.34
N PHE A 37 9.16 16.87 5.94
CA PHE A 37 8.77 16.30 7.23
C PHE A 37 8.07 14.96 6.97
N GLN A 38 8.42 13.93 7.75
CA GLN A 38 7.78 12.62 7.70
C GLN A 38 7.36 12.19 9.10
N GLY A 39 6.13 11.72 9.24
CA GLY A 39 5.63 11.08 10.46
C GLY A 39 4.56 10.03 10.14
N TYR A 40 3.88 9.54 11.17
CA TYR A 40 2.88 8.48 11.05
C TYR A 40 1.56 8.83 11.73
N LEU A 41 0.45 8.62 11.00
CA LEU A 41 -0.90 8.59 11.54
C LEU A 41 -1.37 7.13 11.54
N GLY A 42 -1.35 6.49 12.71
CA GLY A 42 -1.53 5.03 12.74
C GLY A 42 -0.36 4.32 12.05
N ASN A 43 -0.67 3.42 11.11
CA ASN A 43 0.29 2.82 10.19
C ASN A 43 0.53 3.67 8.92
N LEU A 44 -0.27 4.72 8.69
CA LEU A 44 -0.17 5.55 7.50
C LEU A 44 1.02 6.49 7.61
N ARG A 45 1.92 6.43 6.64
CA ARG A 45 3.07 7.33 6.55
C ARG A 45 2.62 8.64 5.89
N VAL A 46 2.82 9.75 6.58
CA VAL A 46 2.50 11.10 6.10
C VAL A 46 3.80 11.84 5.83
N ARG A 47 3.92 12.42 4.63
CA ARG A 47 5.03 13.27 4.20
C ARG A 47 4.53 14.65 3.83
N LEU A 48 5.22 15.68 4.32
CA LEU A 48 4.93 17.09 4.06
C LEU A 48 6.12 17.73 3.37
N ASN A 49 5.85 18.46 2.29
CA ASN A 49 6.81 19.29 1.58
C ASN A 49 6.14 20.62 1.24
N GLY A 50 6.30 21.63 2.11
CA GLY A 50 5.51 22.86 2.05
C GLY A 50 4.01 22.57 2.18
N SER A 51 3.25 22.98 1.16
CA SER A 51 1.80 22.73 1.05
C SER A 51 1.44 21.30 0.61
N LYS A 52 2.40 20.54 0.09
CA LYS A 52 2.16 19.20 -0.47
C LYS A 52 2.14 18.15 0.63
N ILE A 53 1.06 17.36 0.65
CA ILE A 53 0.86 16.25 1.57
C ILE A 53 0.80 14.95 0.77
N VAL A 54 1.60 13.96 1.17
CA VAL A 54 1.52 12.60 0.64
C VAL A 54 1.27 11.62 1.77
N ILE A 55 0.21 10.82 1.65
CA ILE A 55 -0.14 9.79 2.63
C ILE A 55 -0.05 8.43 1.94
N ASP A 56 0.75 7.52 2.48
CA ASP A 56 0.94 6.17 1.97
C ASP A 56 0.68 5.12 3.07
N GLY A 57 -0.09 4.08 2.76
CA GLY A 57 -0.23 2.93 3.65
C GLY A 57 -1.46 2.06 3.33
N SER A 58 -1.64 1.01 4.13
CA SER A 58 -2.83 0.17 4.06
C SER A 58 -3.95 0.78 4.90
N LEU A 59 -5.04 1.16 4.25
CA LEU A 59 -6.23 1.67 4.95
C LEU A 59 -6.95 0.55 5.72
N ALA A 60 -6.83 -0.70 5.28
CA ALA A 60 -7.38 -1.85 6.00
C ALA A 60 -6.66 -2.04 7.34
N GLU A 61 -5.33 -1.94 7.35
CA GLU A 61 -4.55 -2.00 8.59
C GLU A 61 -4.78 -0.76 9.47
N PHE A 62 -5.03 0.41 8.88
CA PHE A 62 -5.41 1.61 9.64
C PHE A 62 -6.74 1.40 10.39
N GLN A 63 -7.74 0.80 9.73
CA GLN A 63 -9.08 0.60 10.29
C GLN A 63 -9.17 -0.62 11.23
N PHE A 64 -8.52 -1.73 10.88
CA PHE A 64 -8.72 -3.03 11.53
C PHE A 64 -7.47 -3.59 12.20
N GLY A 65 -6.33 -2.90 12.13
CA GLY A 65 -5.05 -3.38 12.66
C GLY A 65 -4.41 -4.53 11.84
N SER A 66 -5.08 -5.00 10.78
CA SER A 66 -4.55 -6.01 9.85
C SER A 66 -5.01 -5.75 8.41
N ASN A 67 -4.23 -6.20 7.43
CA ASN A 67 -4.57 -6.11 6.01
C ASN A 67 -5.22 -7.39 5.45
N ILE A 68 -5.75 -8.23 6.34
CA ILE A 68 -6.45 -9.47 5.97
C ILE A 68 -7.86 -9.14 5.46
N HIS A 69 -8.49 -8.12 6.05
CA HIS A 69 -9.85 -7.71 5.72
C HIS A 69 -9.91 -6.81 4.49
N THR A 70 -11.02 -6.94 3.76
CA THR A 70 -11.30 -6.12 2.58
C THR A 70 -12.01 -4.83 2.97
N LEU A 71 -11.58 -3.70 2.40
CA LEU A 71 -12.39 -2.50 2.39
C LEU A 71 -13.41 -2.52 1.26
N ASN A 72 -14.68 -2.32 1.60
CA ASN A 72 -15.69 -1.91 0.64
C ASN A 72 -15.62 -0.39 0.41
N PHE A 73 -16.38 0.11 -0.57
CA PHE A 73 -16.32 1.51 -0.97
C PHE A 73 -16.84 2.48 0.12
N GLU A 74 -17.86 2.10 0.88
CA GLU A 74 -18.42 2.93 1.95
C GLU A 74 -17.47 3.05 3.15
N THR A 75 -16.83 1.94 3.54
CA THR A 75 -15.79 1.95 4.58
C THR A 75 -14.60 2.79 4.13
N LEU A 76 -14.18 2.67 2.86
CA LEU A 76 -13.13 3.50 2.29
C LEU A 76 -13.45 5.00 2.42
N LYS A 77 -14.66 5.40 2.02
CA LYS A 77 -15.11 6.81 2.10
C LYS A 77 -15.08 7.33 3.54
N THR A 78 -15.52 6.50 4.49
CA THR A 78 -15.53 6.84 5.92
C THR A 78 -14.13 7.06 6.47
N ILE A 79 -13.20 6.15 6.17
CA ILE A 79 -11.79 6.26 6.58
C ILE A 79 -11.15 7.53 6.00
N LEU A 80 -11.41 7.83 4.73
CA LEU A 80 -10.89 9.02 4.08
C LEU A 80 -11.40 10.32 4.72
N LEU A 81 -12.70 10.37 5.08
CA LEU A 81 -13.28 11.50 5.82
C LEU A 81 -12.63 11.68 7.19
N GLU A 82 -12.39 10.58 7.91
CA GLU A 82 -11.72 10.61 9.21
C GLU A 82 -10.28 11.14 9.10
N ILE A 83 -9.50 10.65 8.13
CA ILE A 83 -8.14 11.15 7.87
C ILE A 83 -8.16 12.66 7.58
N GLY A 84 -9.08 13.12 6.73
CA GLY A 84 -9.23 14.55 6.43
C GLY A 84 -9.57 15.38 7.66
N LYS A 85 -10.48 14.88 8.51
CA LYS A 85 -10.85 15.51 9.78
C LYS A 85 -9.67 15.61 10.75
N ILE A 86 -8.93 14.52 10.95
CA ILE A 86 -7.76 14.47 11.84
C ILE A 86 -6.71 15.47 11.37
N LEU A 87 -6.38 15.47 10.08
CA LEU A 87 -5.36 16.34 9.52
C LEU A 87 -5.82 17.80 9.34
N GLY A 88 -7.11 18.09 9.53
CA GLY A 88 -7.67 19.42 9.26
C GLY A 88 -7.64 19.80 7.77
N VAL A 89 -7.64 18.82 6.87
CA VAL A 89 -7.57 19.03 5.41
C VAL A 89 -8.85 18.51 4.77
N PRO A 90 -9.63 19.37 4.07
CA PRO A 90 -10.85 18.94 3.41
C PRO A 90 -10.60 17.77 2.46
N ILE A 91 -11.41 16.71 2.57
CA ILE A 91 -11.18 15.49 1.77
C ILE A 91 -11.18 15.74 0.26
N LYS A 92 -11.93 16.76 -0.19
CA LYS A 92 -12.00 17.20 -1.60
C LYS A 92 -10.65 17.64 -2.19
N LEU A 93 -9.66 17.96 -1.34
CA LEU A 93 -8.31 18.32 -1.78
C LEU A 93 -7.43 17.10 -2.05
N PHE A 94 -7.77 15.93 -1.48
CA PHE A 94 -7.01 14.71 -1.69
C PHE A 94 -7.37 14.06 -3.03
N LYS A 95 -6.34 13.72 -3.79
CA LYS A 95 -6.39 12.93 -5.01
C LYS A 95 -5.77 11.57 -4.73
N ILE A 96 -6.42 10.52 -5.21
CA ILE A 96 -5.85 9.17 -5.20
C ILE A 96 -4.83 9.11 -6.34
N ILE A 97 -3.55 9.00 -6.00
CA ILE A 97 -2.46 8.92 -6.99
C ILE A 97 -1.92 7.50 -7.16
N ARG A 98 -2.19 6.62 -6.19
CA ARG A 98 -1.95 5.17 -6.29
C ARG A 98 -3.06 4.42 -5.57
N PHE A 99 -3.48 3.31 -6.15
CA PHE A 99 -4.28 2.33 -5.43
C PHE A 99 -3.81 0.92 -5.77
N GLU A 100 -3.95 0.02 -4.80
CA GLU A 100 -3.62 -1.38 -4.92
C GLU A 100 -4.86 -2.20 -4.62
N ILE A 101 -5.19 -3.12 -5.51
CA ILE A 101 -6.19 -4.15 -5.26
C ILE A 101 -5.50 -5.50 -5.12
N GLY A 102 -5.96 -6.35 -4.22
CA GLY A 102 -5.48 -7.71 -4.12
C GLY A 102 -6.61 -8.69 -3.84
N ALA A 103 -6.38 -9.97 -4.11
CA ALA A 103 -7.23 -11.04 -3.64
C ALA A 103 -6.41 -12.29 -3.30
N ASN A 104 -6.96 -13.11 -2.42
CA ASN A 104 -6.40 -14.40 -2.05
C ASN A 104 -7.21 -15.50 -2.76
N LEU A 105 -6.51 -16.43 -3.41
CA LEU A 105 -7.08 -17.58 -4.10
C LEU A 105 -6.56 -18.85 -3.42
N ILE A 106 -7.48 -19.71 -2.98
CA ILE A 106 -7.15 -21.04 -2.46
C ILE A 106 -6.89 -21.94 -3.66
N MET A 107 -5.68 -22.47 -3.74
CA MET A 107 -5.23 -23.27 -4.87
C MET A 107 -5.27 -24.75 -4.54
N LYS A 108 -5.58 -25.58 -5.54
CA LYS A 108 -5.56 -27.04 -5.39
C LYS A 108 -4.14 -27.60 -5.22
N ASN A 109 -3.18 -27.00 -5.91
CA ASN A 109 -1.78 -27.40 -5.87
C ASN A 109 -0.89 -26.31 -5.24
N SER A 110 0.40 -26.62 -5.04
CA SER A 110 1.40 -25.63 -4.61
C SER A 110 1.41 -24.40 -5.51
N VAL A 111 1.43 -23.21 -4.90
CA VAL A 111 1.52 -21.91 -5.59
C VAL A 111 2.71 -21.87 -6.56
N HIS A 112 3.82 -22.54 -6.24
CA HIS A 112 4.98 -22.66 -7.11
C HIS A 112 4.65 -23.18 -8.51
N LEU A 113 3.74 -24.15 -8.62
CA LEU A 113 3.41 -24.78 -9.90
C LEU A 113 2.67 -23.81 -10.82
N TYR A 114 1.74 -23.03 -10.27
CA TYR A 114 1.04 -21.98 -11.01
C TYR A 114 2.00 -20.87 -11.44
N ASN A 115 2.98 -20.53 -10.61
CA ASN A 115 3.96 -19.50 -10.96
C ASN A 115 4.79 -19.84 -12.20
N LYS A 116 5.00 -21.14 -12.49
CA LYS A 116 5.69 -21.60 -13.70
C LYS A 116 4.88 -21.39 -14.97
N LEU A 117 3.56 -21.25 -14.85
CA LEU A 117 2.65 -21.03 -15.98
C LEU A 117 2.59 -19.56 -16.41
N PHE A 118 3.06 -18.65 -15.56
CA PHE A 118 3.11 -17.22 -15.88
C PHE A 118 4.19 -16.98 -16.94
N GLY A 119 3.77 -16.68 -18.17
CA GLY A 119 4.62 -16.36 -19.32
C GLY A 119 5.09 -14.90 -19.34
N GLU A 120 5.46 -14.39 -20.50
CA GLU A 120 5.73 -12.95 -20.68
C GLU A 120 4.42 -12.15 -20.80
N MET A 121 4.46 -10.88 -20.40
CA MET A 121 3.32 -9.97 -20.53
C MET A 121 3.75 -8.73 -21.30
N SER A 122 3.09 -8.46 -22.43
CA SER A 122 3.40 -7.30 -23.28
C SER A 122 3.35 -5.99 -22.48
N ARG A 123 4.36 -5.13 -22.65
CA ARG A 123 4.50 -3.80 -22.00
C ARG A 123 4.79 -3.84 -20.50
N TYR A 124 5.21 -5.00 -19.99
CA TYR A 124 5.63 -5.17 -18.60
C TYR A 124 6.99 -5.87 -18.55
N ASP A 125 7.84 -5.40 -17.67
CA ASP A 125 9.02 -6.14 -17.25
C ASP A 125 8.60 -7.23 -16.28
N LYS A 126 9.09 -8.44 -16.49
CA LYS A 126 8.83 -9.58 -15.61
C LYS A 126 10.01 -9.80 -14.68
N THR A 127 9.73 -9.89 -13.38
CA THR A 127 10.69 -10.26 -12.35
C THR A 127 10.18 -11.46 -11.57
N ILE A 128 11.02 -12.48 -11.44
CA ILE A 128 10.73 -13.65 -10.61
C ILE A 128 11.38 -13.46 -9.25
N TYR A 129 10.64 -13.74 -8.20
CA TYR A 129 11.11 -13.73 -6.82
C TYR A 129 11.11 -15.14 -6.22
N PRO A 130 12.24 -15.87 -6.32
CA PRO A 130 12.31 -17.25 -5.84
C PRO A 130 12.00 -17.39 -4.36
N ASN A 131 12.44 -16.42 -3.54
CA ASN A 131 12.40 -16.50 -2.08
C ASN A 131 11.00 -16.60 -1.47
N PHE A 132 9.99 -16.02 -2.12
CA PHE A 132 8.59 -16.10 -1.71
C PHE A 132 7.69 -16.70 -2.78
N GLN A 133 8.28 -17.38 -3.77
CA GLN A 133 7.59 -17.96 -4.92
C GLN A 133 6.60 -16.95 -5.51
N GLY A 134 7.13 -15.90 -6.10
CA GLY A 134 6.31 -14.87 -6.73
C GLY A 134 6.81 -14.43 -8.08
N VAL A 135 5.91 -13.82 -8.83
CA VAL A 135 6.16 -13.18 -10.12
C VAL A 135 5.60 -11.76 -10.04
N LEU A 136 6.38 -10.80 -10.53
CA LEU A 136 5.97 -9.41 -10.66
C LEU A 136 6.08 -9.02 -12.12
N TYR A 137 5.00 -8.47 -12.63
CA TYR A 137 4.97 -7.72 -13.88
C TYR A 137 4.91 -6.24 -13.51
N SER A 138 5.86 -5.44 -13.96
CA SER A 138 5.86 -4.01 -13.64
C SER A 138 6.21 -3.14 -14.83
N ASN A 139 5.65 -1.94 -14.83
CA ASN A 139 6.10 -0.82 -15.64
C ASN A 139 5.98 0.47 -14.82
N THR A 140 6.22 1.61 -15.44
CA THR A 140 6.23 2.92 -14.77
C THR A 140 4.89 3.32 -14.14
N LEU A 141 3.77 2.79 -14.62
CA LEU A 141 2.42 3.20 -14.20
C LEU A 141 1.66 2.11 -13.43
N SER A 142 2.14 0.87 -13.44
CA SER A 142 1.40 -0.23 -12.85
C SER A 142 2.28 -1.42 -12.53
N SER A 143 1.83 -2.24 -11.59
CA SER A 143 2.40 -3.55 -11.38
C SER A 143 1.32 -4.58 -11.10
N LEU A 144 1.59 -5.83 -11.45
CA LEU A 144 0.77 -6.98 -11.16
C LEU A 144 1.67 -8.04 -10.54
N GLN A 145 1.37 -8.43 -9.32
CA GLN A 145 2.17 -9.36 -8.54
C GLN A 145 1.35 -10.61 -8.21
N PHE A 146 1.99 -11.77 -8.28
CA PHE A 146 1.47 -13.05 -7.84
C PHE A 146 2.47 -13.64 -6.86
N TYR A 147 2.02 -14.16 -5.70
CA TYR A 147 2.93 -14.79 -4.74
C TYR A 147 2.24 -15.73 -3.75
N ASP A 148 3.03 -16.62 -3.15
CA ASP A 148 2.59 -17.45 -2.04
C ASP A 148 2.44 -16.62 -0.76
N LYS A 149 1.19 -16.38 -0.36
CA LYS A 149 0.86 -15.54 0.80
C LYS A 149 1.25 -16.19 2.11
N ILE A 150 1.10 -17.51 2.23
CA ILE A 150 1.49 -18.25 3.45
C ILE A 150 2.99 -18.15 3.65
N ARG A 151 3.77 -18.33 2.58
CA ARG A 151 5.23 -18.18 2.62
C ARG A 151 5.67 -16.75 2.95
N GLN A 152 4.97 -15.74 2.42
CA GLN A 152 5.20 -14.34 2.77
C GLN A 152 4.99 -14.08 4.28
N LEU A 153 3.89 -14.61 4.84
CA LEU A 153 3.52 -14.43 6.25
C LEU A 153 4.51 -15.14 7.19
N LYS A 154 4.89 -16.40 6.88
CA LYS A 154 5.92 -17.18 7.59
C LYS A 154 7.22 -16.38 7.73
N ARG A 155 7.70 -15.80 6.62
CA ARG A 155 8.95 -15.03 6.60
C ARG A 155 8.88 -13.76 7.43
N LYS A 156 7.74 -13.07 7.41
CA LYS A 156 7.55 -11.82 8.17
C LYS A 156 7.41 -12.07 9.67
N LYS A 157 7.39 -13.32 10.15
CA LYS A 157 7.08 -13.73 11.54
C LYS A 157 5.79 -13.07 12.06
N LYS A 158 4.87 -12.74 11.15
CA LYS A 158 3.71 -11.87 11.44
C LYS A 158 2.45 -12.63 11.86
N LEU A 159 2.45 -13.97 11.84
CA LEU A 159 1.29 -14.76 12.22
C LEU A 159 1.70 -16.02 12.98
N ASP A 160 0.99 -16.29 14.06
CA ASP A 160 0.69 -17.67 14.44
C ASP A 160 -0.22 -18.25 13.35
N LEU A 161 0.20 -19.35 12.74
CA LEU A 161 -0.53 -20.02 11.66
C LEU A 161 -1.47 -21.11 12.18
N SER A 162 -1.58 -21.24 13.51
CA SER A 162 -2.53 -22.14 14.15
C SER A 162 -3.96 -21.78 13.68
N GLY A 163 -4.56 -22.65 12.86
CA GLY A 163 -5.91 -22.49 12.33
C GLY A 163 -6.04 -21.99 10.88
N LEU A 164 -4.95 -21.72 10.15
CA LEU A 164 -5.04 -21.55 8.70
C LEU A 164 -5.19 -22.92 8.03
N GLU A 165 -6.41 -23.30 7.67
CA GLU A 165 -6.73 -24.56 6.97
C GLU A 165 -6.15 -24.66 5.55
N TYR A 166 -5.54 -23.57 5.03
CA TYR A 166 -5.13 -23.47 3.64
C TYR A 166 -3.62 -23.56 3.48
N GLU A 167 -3.14 -24.66 2.90
CA GLU A 167 -1.72 -24.88 2.60
C GLU A 167 -1.23 -24.08 1.38
N ASN A 168 -2.13 -23.73 0.46
CA ASN A 168 -1.79 -23.15 -0.84
C ASN A 168 -2.61 -21.87 -1.12
N LEU A 169 -2.14 -20.73 -0.60
CA LEU A 169 -2.80 -19.43 -0.79
C LEU A 169 -2.03 -18.55 -1.77
N LEU A 170 -2.53 -18.44 -3.00
CA LEU A 170 -1.99 -17.53 -4.00
C LEU A 170 -2.61 -16.14 -3.79
N ARG A 171 -1.77 -15.14 -3.50
CA ARG A 171 -2.18 -13.72 -3.56
C ARG A 171 -1.90 -13.20 -4.96
N PHE A 172 -2.85 -12.48 -5.55
CA PHE A 172 -2.54 -11.54 -6.61
C PHE A 172 -2.79 -10.11 -6.13
N GLU A 173 -1.95 -9.18 -6.57
CA GLU A 173 -2.03 -7.74 -6.27
C GLU A 173 -1.82 -6.93 -7.55
N LYS A 174 -2.79 -6.10 -7.92
CA LYS A 174 -2.68 -5.12 -9.00
C LYS A 174 -2.55 -3.73 -8.39
N LYS A 175 -1.44 -3.08 -8.70
CA LYS A 175 -1.15 -1.69 -8.39
C LYS A 175 -1.33 -0.83 -9.63
N ILE A 176 -2.00 0.29 -9.47
CA ILE A 176 -2.10 1.33 -10.48
C ILE A 176 -1.66 2.64 -9.84
N GLN A 177 -0.79 3.37 -10.52
CA GLN A 177 -0.34 4.69 -10.10
C GLN A 177 -0.43 5.67 -11.27
N LYS A 178 -0.86 6.88 -10.97
CA LYS A 178 -0.76 8.02 -11.88
C LYS A 178 0.64 8.59 -11.79
N LYS A 179 1.16 9.17 -12.89
CA LYS A 179 2.29 10.09 -12.76
C LYS A 179 1.89 11.19 -11.76
N SER A 180 2.67 11.34 -10.70
CA SER A 180 2.46 12.44 -9.76
C SER A 180 2.45 13.76 -10.54
N PRO A 181 1.51 14.69 -10.23
CA PRO A 181 1.52 16.02 -10.81
C PRO A 181 2.77 16.81 -10.41
#